data_AF-I9WAH0-F1
#
_entry.id   AF-I9WAH0-F1
#
_cell.length_a   1.000
_cell.length_b   1.000
_cell.length_c   1.000
_cell.angle_alpha   90.00
_cell.angle_beta   90.00
_cell.angle_gamma   90.00
#
_symmetry.space_group_name_H-M   'P 1'
#
loop_
_entity.id
_entity.type
_entity.pdbx_description
1 polymer ?
#
loop_
_entity_poly.entity_id
_entity_poly.type
_entity_poly.pdbx_seq_one_letter_code
_entity_poly.pdbx_strand_id
1 'polypeptide(L)'
;MTRTEMLEIMKRLDARANGLLLTGASDIDLLGGMFDLMPDFKALLDSPYNGEIEANARRFPGLYRYGVMLSNVAEGIADGAIRVPR
;
A
#
# COMPACT_ATOMS: atom_id res chain seq x y z
N MET A 1 -14.67 -3.58 -9.46
CA MET A 1 -14.31 -2.24 -8.97
C MET A 1 -14.63 -1.23 -10.05
N THR A 2 -15.27 -0.12 -9.70
CA THR A 2 -15.49 1.06 -10.54
C THR A 2 -14.39 2.10 -10.30
N ARG A 3 -14.25 3.09 -11.19
CA ARG A 3 -13.30 4.21 -10.99
C ARG A 3 -13.53 4.97 -9.68
N THR A 4 -14.78 5.19 -9.29
CA THR A 4 -15.12 5.87 -8.03
C THR A 4 -14.70 5.04 -6.83
N GLU A 5 -14.99 3.74 -6.83
CA GLU A 5 -14.55 2.82 -5.77
C GLU A 5 -13.02 2.77 -5.65
N MET A 6 -12.32 2.76 -6.79
CA MET A 6 -10.85 2.82 -6.83
C MET A 6 -10.33 4.08 -6.12
N LEU A 7 -10.88 5.25 -6.42
CA LEU A 7 -10.46 6.51 -5.78
C LEU A 7 -10.77 6.53 -4.28
N GLU A 8 -11.90 5.98 -3.85
CA GLU A 8 -12.25 5.89 -2.42
C GLU A 8 -11.33 4.94 -1.66
N ILE A 9 -10.95 3.80 -2.28
CA ILE A 9 -9.96 2.89 -1.70
C ILE A 9 -8.59 3.56 -1.61
N MET A 10 -8.14 4.25 -2.67
CA MET A 10 -6.87 4.98 -2.66
C MET A 10 -6.83 6.03 -1.54
N LYS A 11 -7.90 6.82 -1.37
CA LYS A 11 -8.03 7.81 -0.29
C LYS A 11 -7.96 7.17 1.09
N ARG A 12 -8.66 6.05 1.30
CA ARG A 12 -8.69 5.35 2.60
C ARG A 12 -7.31 4.85 3.00
N LEU A 13 -6.63 4.17 2.06
CA LEU A 13 -5.27 3.67 2.27
C LEU A 13 -4.29 4.81 2.55
N ASP A 14 -4.38 5.90 1.77
CA ASP A 14 -3.53 7.06 1.94
C ASP A 14 -3.73 7.74 3.29
N ALA A 15 -4.98 7.96 3.70
CA ALA A 15 -5.30 8.58 4.98
C ALA A 15 -4.78 7.76 6.15
N ARG A 16 -4.93 6.43 6.11
CA ARG A 16 -4.43 5.55 7.17
C ARG A 16 -2.90 5.54 7.21
N ALA A 17 -2.25 5.39 6.06
CA ALA A 17 -0.79 5.38 5.97
C ALA A 17 -0.20 6.72 6.44
N ASN A 18 -0.76 7.84 5.99
CA ASN A 18 -0.33 9.17 6.43
C ASN A 18 -0.53 9.35 7.94
N GLY A 19 -1.65 8.89 8.51
CA GLY A 19 -1.88 8.94 9.95
C GLY A 19 -0.78 8.23 10.75
N LEU A 20 -0.34 7.06 10.29
CA LEU A 20 0.77 6.32 10.92
C LEU A 20 2.11 7.05 10.74
N LEU A 21 2.42 7.47 9.51
CA LEU A 21 3.68 8.16 9.20
C LEU A 21 3.85 9.47 9.98
N LEU A 22 2.78 10.23 10.19
CA LEU A 22 2.79 11.46 10.99
C LEU A 22 3.08 11.22 12.47
N THR A 23 2.84 10.01 12.97
CA THR A 23 3.21 9.62 14.34
C THR A 23 4.66 9.12 14.46
N GLY A 24 5.42 9.13 13.37
CA GLY A 24 6.79 8.62 13.33
C GLY A 24 6.87 7.09 13.26
N ALA A 25 5.82 6.43 12.76
CA ALA A 25 5.77 4.99 12.58
C ALA A 25 6.97 4.48 11.75
N SER A 26 7.60 3.41 12.22
CA SER A 26 8.59 2.66 11.44
C SER A 26 7.92 1.87 10.30
N ASP A 27 8.71 1.29 9.40
CA ASP A 27 8.16 0.45 8.33
C ASP A 27 7.42 -0.80 8.88
N ILE A 28 7.83 -1.33 10.04
CA ILE A 28 7.13 -2.43 10.72
C ILE A 28 5.79 -1.96 11.31
N ASP A 29 5.78 -0.77 11.92
CA ASP A 29 4.54 -0.18 12.45
C ASP A 29 3.56 0.15 11.31
N LEU A 30 4.07 0.59 10.16
CA LEU A 30 3.29 0.84 8.96
C LEU A 30 2.71 -0.47 8.41
N LEU A 31 3.52 -1.54 8.32
CA LEU A 31 3.07 -2.86 7.87
C LEU A 31 1.96 -3.41 8.78
N GLY A 32 2.17 -3.39 10.10
CA GLY A 32 1.17 -3.86 11.07
C GLY A 32 -0.07 -2.97 11.11
N GLY A 33 0.09 -1.66 11.09
CA GLY A 33 -0.99 -0.68 11.17
C GLY A 33 -1.89 -0.61 9.94
N MET A 34 -1.43 -1.16 8.82
CA MET A 34 -2.15 -1.27 7.55
C MET A 34 -2.73 -2.67 7.28
N PHE A 35 -2.50 -3.64 8.18
CA PHE A 35 -2.86 -5.05 7.97
C PHE A 35 -4.35 -5.24 7.59
N ASP A 36 -5.26 -4.58 8.29
CA ASP A 36 -6.70 -4.67 8.03
C ASP A 36 -7.11 -4.11 6.65
N LEU A 37 -6.28 -3.26 6.05
CA LEU A 37 -6.49 -2.68 4.72
C LEU A 37 -5.74 -3.43 3.61
N MET A 38 -5.10 -4.56 3.91
CA MET A 38 -4.46 -5.39 2.89
C MET A 38 -5.43 -5.87 1.78
N PRO A 39 -6.68 -6.26 2.09
CA PRO A 39 -7.65 -6.61 1.05
C PRO A 39 -7.95 -5.46 0.09
N ASP A 40 -8.05 -4.24 0.62
CA ASP A 40 -8.25 -3.00 -0.17
C ASP A 40 -7.07 -2.76 -1.11
N PHE A 41 -5.84 -2.90 -0.61
CA PHE A 41 -4.64 -2.76 -1.43
C PHE A 41 -4.56 -3.85 -2.51
N LYS A 42 -4.89 -5.11 -2.18
CA LYS A 42 -4.98 -6.19 -3.17
C LYS A 42 -6.03 -5.88 -4.25
N ALA A 43 -7.18 -5.35 -3.86
CA ALA A 43 -8.22 -4.98 -4.81
C ALA A 43 -7.75 -3.89 -5.80
N LEU A 44 -6.89 -2.96 -5.36
CA LEU A 44 -6.25 -2.00 -6.27
C LEU A 44 -5.29 -2.69 -7.26
N LEU A 45 -4.47 -3.64 -6.81
CA LEU A 45 -3.54 -4.36 -7.69
C LEU A 45 -4.26 -5.24 -8.73
N ASP A 46 -5.38 -5.85 -8.34
CA ASP A 46 -6.19 -6.69 -9.21
C ASP A 46 -7.11 -5.87 -10.15
N SER A 47 -7.09 -4.53 -10.04
CA SER A 47 -7.98 -3.62 -10.76
C SER A 47 -7.56 -3.44 -12.23
N PRO A 48 -8.52 -3.26 -13.17
CA PRO A 48 -8.21 -2.85 -14.54
C PRO A 48 -7.72 -1.40 -14.65
N TYR A 49 -7.73 -0.63 -13.55
CA TYR A 49 -7.40 0.80 -13.52
C TYR A 49 -5.94 1.11 -13.14
N ASN A 50 -5.00 0.17 -13.35
CA ASN A 50 -3.59 0.34 -12.97
C ASN A 50 -2.97 1.65 -13.46
N GLY A 51 -3.23 2.05 -14.71
CA GLY A 51 -2.72 3.33 -15.24
C GLY A 51 -3.27 4.56 -14.50
N GLU A 52 -4.50 4.50 -13.98
CA GLU A 52 -5.07 5.60 -13.19
C GLU A 52 -4.54 5.62 -11.76
N ILE A 53 -4.31 4.44 -11.18
CA ILE A 53 -3.69 4.30 -9.86
C ILE A 53 -2.29 4.91 -9.90
N GLU A 54 -1.48 4.59 -10.92
CA GLU A 54 -0.16 5.18 -11.13
C GLU A 54 -0.22 6.70 -11.37
N ALA A 55 -1.13 7.15 -12.23
CA ALA A 55 -1.29 8.58 -12.51
C ALA A 55 -1.68 9.40 -11.27
N ASN A 56 -2.45 8.80 -10.35
CA ASN A 56 -2.85 9.45 -9.11
C ASN A 56 -1.90 9.19 -7.94
N ALA A 57 -0.92 8.28 -8.05
CA ALA A 57 -0.03 7.92 -6.94
C ALA A 57 0.66 9.14 -6.30
N ARG A 58 1.04 10.14 -7.11
CA ARG A 58 1.65 11.40 -6.60
C ARG A 58 0.72 12.24 -5.72
N ARG A 59 -0.59 12.06 -5.84
CA ARG A 59 -1.62 12.76 -5.04
C ARG A 59 -1.89 12.05 -3.70
N PHE A 60 -1.37 10.83 -3.54
CA PHE A 60 -1.59 9.97 -2.39
C PHE A 60 -0.21 9.52 -1.83
N PRO A 61 0.54 10.44 -1.19
CA PRO A 61 1.92 10.18 -0.77
C PRO A 61 2.04 9.08 0.30
N GLY A 62 1.04 8.92 1.16
CA GLY A 62 1.00 7.87 2.18
C GLY A 62 0.78 6.51 1.56
N LEU A 63 -0.16 6.41 0.61
CA LEU A 63 -0.37 5.19 -0.18
C LEU A 63 0.89 4.84 -0.99
N TYR A 64 1.52 5.83 -1.62
CA TYR A 64 2.77 5.62 -2.35
C TYR A 64 3.86 5.07 -1.45
N ARG A 65 4.07 5.66 -0.27
CA ARG A 65 5.07 5.18 0.71
C ARG A 65 4.76 3.76 1.18
N TYR A 66 3.50 3.46 1.44
CA TYR A 66 3.05 2.12 1.80
C TYR A 66 3.33 1.11 0.67
N GLY A 67 3.03 1.45 -0.58
CA GLY A 67 3.32 0.63 -1.74
C GLY A 67 4.83 0.36 -1.92
N VAL A 68 5.67 1.39 -1.79
CA VAL A 68 7.14 1.23 -1.84
C VAL A 68 7.63 0.29 -0.74
N MET A 69 7.13 0.44 0.48
CA MET A 69 7.49 -0.45 1.60
C MET A 69 7.13 -1.90 1.28
N LEU A 70 5.92 -2.17 0.81
CA LEU A 70 5.50 -3.52 0.41
C LEU A 70 6.32 -4.09 -0.75
N SER A 71 6.70 -3.26 -1.73
CA SER A 71 7.58 -3.67 -2.83
C SER A 71 8.96 -4.09 -2.31
N ASN A 72 9.54 -3.35 -1.38
CA ASN A 72 10.83 -3.71 -0.76
C ASN A 72 10.73 -5.03 0.02
N VAL A 73 9.62 -5.26 0.72
CA VAL A 73 9.36 -6.54 1.40
C VAL A 73 9.25 -7.68 0.38
N ALA A 74 8.51 -7.47 -0.71
CA ALA A 74 8.37 -8.48 -1.76
C ALA A 74 9.71 -8.79 -2.45
N GLU A 75 10.54 -7.78 -2.71
CA GLU A 75 11.90 -7.95 -3.24
C GLU A 75 12.78 -8.76 -2.29
N GLY A 76 12.79 -8.41 -1.00
CA GLY A 76 13.53 -9.18 0.01
C GLY A 76 13.04 -10.63 0.15
N ILE A 77 11.76 -10.90 -0.09
CA ILE A 77 11.27 -12.28 -0.16
C ILE A 77 11.77 -12.98 -1.42
N ALA A 78 11.75 -12.30 -2.56
CA ALA A 78 12.14 -12.85 -3.85
C ALA A 78 13.65 -13.15 -3.94
N ASP A 79 14.50 -12.31 -3.35
CA ASP A 79 15.96 -12.49 -3.34
C ASP A 79 16.46 -13.39 -2.19
N GLY A 80 15.57 -13.75 -1.25
CA GLY A 80 15.85 -14.63 -0.13
C GLY A 80 16.44 -13.94 1.12
N ALA A 81 16.55 -12.61 1.12
CA ALA A 81 16.95 -11.83 2.30
C ALA A 81 15.90 -11.94 3.44
N ILE A 82 14.62 -12.03 3.08
CA ILE A 82 13.49 -12.28 3.99
C ILE A 82 13.01 -13.71 3.78
N ARG A 83 13.17 -14.54 4.82
CA ARG A 83 12.69 -15.93 4.82
C ARG A 83 11.23 -15.99 5.24
N VAL A 84 10.38 -16.52 4.36
CA VAL A 84 8.98 -16.81 4.67
C VAL A 84 8.89 -18.21 5.32
N PRO A 85 8.36 -18.34 6.56
CA PRO A 85 8.10 -19.63 7.17
C PRO A 85 7.13 -20.46 6.32
N ARG A 86 7.38 -21.77 6.23
CA ARG A 86 6.48 -22.73 5.57
C ARG A 86 5.59 -23.44 6.57
#